data_AF-A0A5A7ZMY1-F1
#
_entry.id   AF-A0A5A7ZMY1-F1
#
_cell.length_a   1.000
_cell.length_b   1.000
_cell.length_c   1.000
_cell.angle_alpha   90.00
_cell.angle_beta   90.00
_cell.angle_gamma   90.00
#
_symmetry.space_group_name_H-M   'P 1'
#
loop_
_entity.id
_entity.type
_entity.pdbx_description
1 polymer ?
#
loop_
_entity_poly.entity_id
_entity_poly.type
_entity_poly.pdbx_seq_one_letter_code
_entity_poly.pdbx_strand_id
1 'polypeptide(L)'
;MKVISRVLIAMIAAIASLFVSTGTSNAGLDNELSLVDGKDRTLTIQQWDTFLNGVFPLDRNRLTREWFHSGKAKYIVAGPGAEDFEGVLELGYQVGFPWSLGVGINFSYTTPNVAFDGQDYGYVGPGGVDFDIIPAIVTPPLFPGASISADLGNGPGIQEVATFSADVAGAEGAVAVSNAHGTVTGAAGGVLLRPYARLIASEGDSVTTYGEPWNMN
;
A
#
# COMPACT_ATOMS: atom_id res chain seq x y z
N MET A 1 -57.92 24.39 -16.01
CA MET A 1 -57.11 24.17 -14.79
C MET A 1 -56.12 23.00 -14.89
N LYS A 2 -56.48 21.83 -15.46
CA LYS A 2 -55.57 20.66 -15.51
C LYS A 2 -54.32 20.84 -16.39
N VAL A 3 -54.40 21.61 -17.49
CA VAL A 3 -53.26 21.85 -18.41
C VAL A 3 -52.22 22.79 -17.77
N ILE A 4 -52.67 23.89 -17.15
CA ILE A 4 -51.79 24.85 -16.47
C ILE A 4 -51.04 24.19 -15.31
N SER A 5 -51.73 23.34 -14.54
CA SER A 5 -51.10 22.59 -13.44
C SER A 5 -50.05 21.58 -13.93
N ARG A 6 -50.28 20.91 -15.07
CA ARG A 6 -49.28 20.01 -15.68
C ARG A 6 -48.05 20.75 -16.21
N VAL A 7 -48.25 21.92 -16.82
CA VAL A 7 -47.15 22.78 -17.30
C VAL A 7 -46.33 23.30 -16.11
N LEU A 8 -46.98 23.72 -15.02
CA LEU A 8 -46.29 24.16 -13.82
C LEU A 8 -45.46 23.05 -13.18
N ILE A 9 -46.00 21.83 -13.08
CA ILE A 9 -45.27 20.68 -12.53
C ILE A 9 -44.08 20.30 -13.42
N ALA A 10 -44.24 20.32 -14.75
CA ALA A 10 -43.15 20.06 -15.68
C ALA A 10 -42.03 21.12 -15.56
N MET A 11 -42.40 22.39 -15.36
CA MET A 11 -41.44 23.47 -15.19
C MET A 11 -40.69 23.36 -13.85
N ILE A 12 -41.37 22.99 -12.76
CA ILE A 12 -40.75 22.75 -11.46
C ILE A 12 -39.81 21.54 -11.53
N ALA A 13 -40.21 20.46 -12.21
CA ALA A 13 -39.35 19.28 -12.39
C ALA A 13 -38.11 19.60 -13.24
N ALA A 14 -38.26 20.41 -14.30
CA ALA A 14 -37.13 20.88 -15.10
C ALA A 14 -36.16 21.73 -14.26
N ILE A 15 -36.66 22.69 -13.49
CA ILE A 15 -35.84 23.53 -12.61
C ILE A 15 -35.16 22.68 -11.52
N ALA A 16 -35.88 21.73 -10.91
CA ALA A 16 -35.30 20.82 -9.93
C ALA A 16 -34.19 19.94 -10.52
N SER A 17 -34.31 19.51 -11.78
CA SER A 17 -33.27 18.71 -12.46
C SER A 17 -31.97 19.48 -12.72
N LEU A 18 -32.03 20.82 -12.85
CA LEU A 18 -30.82 21.65 -12.94
C LEU A 18 -30.03 21.66 -11.62
N PHE A 19 -30.69 21.50 -10.47
CA PHE A 19 -30.03 21.48 -9.16
C PHE A 19 -29.47 20.11 -8.75
N VAL A 20 -29.71 19.05 -9.52
CA VAL A 20 -29.31 17.67 -9.17
C VAL A 20 -28.03 17.21 -9.90
N SER A 21 -27.47 17.98 -10.85
CA SER A 21 -26.37 17.49 -11.72
C SER A 21 -25.03 18.22 -11.65
N THR A 22 -24.82 19.16 -10.75
CA THR A 22 -23.46 19.69 -10.51
C THR A 22 -22.72 18.75 -9.57
N GLY A 23 -22.27 17.61 -10.08
CA GLY A 23 -21.13 16.92 -9.49
C GLY A 23 -19.94 17.87 -9.60
N THR A 24 -19.65 18.63 -8.54
CA THR A 24 -18.47 19.48 -8.49
C THR A 24 -17.26 18.56 -8.46
N SER A 25 -16.59 18.40 -9.60
CA SER A 25 -15.21 17.90 -9.63
C SER A 25 -14.39 18.93 -8.86
N ASN A 26 -14.01 18.63 -7.62
CA ASN A 26 -13.11 19.49 -6.86
C ASN A 26 -11.74 19.42 -7.52
N ALA A 27 -11.45 20.37 -8.40
CA ALA A 27 -10.09 20.69 -8.78
C ALA A 27 -9.49 21.52 -7.62
N GLY A 28 -9.00 20.82 -6.60
CA GLY A 28 -8.71 21.39 -5.28
C GLY A 28 -7.22 21.36 -4.97
N LEU A 29 -6.72 22.45 -4.39
CA LEU A 29 -5.42 22.44 -3.72
C LEU A 29 -5.59 21.64 -2.43
N ASP A 30 -4.89 20.52 -2.30
CA ASP A 30 -4.96 19.66 -1.12
C ASP A 30 -4.05 20.18 -0.01
N ASN A 31 -2.82 20.57 -0.37
CA ASN A 31 -1.80 21.07 0.55
C ASN A 31 -0.69 21.79 -0.21
N GLU A 32 0.00 22.68 0.51
CA GLU A 32 1.15 23.40 -0.01
C GLU A 32 2.18 23.70 1.09
N LEU A 33 3.43 23.87 0.68
CA LEU A 33 4.51 24.32 1.55
C LEU A 33 5.45 25.24 0.77
N SER A 34 6.00 26.24 1.46
CA SER A 34 7.01 27.13 0.91
C SER A 34 8.29 27.13 1.74
N LEU A 35 9.44 27.26 1.07
CA LEU A 35 10.77 27.33 1.64
C LEU A 35 11.54 28.47 0.96
N VAL A 36 12.29 29.26 1.72
CA VAL A 36 13.30 30.17 1.15
C VAL A 36 14.63 29.43 1.10
N ASP A 37 15.21 29.32 -0.10
CA ASP A 37 16.43 28.56 -0.34
C ASP A 37 17.72 29.36 -0.09
N GLY A 38 18.88 28.74 -0.29
CA GLY A 38 20.18 29.37 -0.06
C GLY A 38 20.54 30.53 -0.99
N LYS A 39 19.73 30.80 -2.02
CA LYS A 39 19.91 31.88 -3.00
C LYS A 39 18.84 32.97 -2.87
N ASP A 40 18.11 33.01 -1.76
CA ASP A 40 16.99 33.91 -1.51
C ASP A 40 15.81 33.72 -2.51
N ARG A 41 15.65 32.52 -3.09
CA ARG A 41 14.47 32.15 -3.88
C ARG A 41 13.42 31.53 -2.96
N THR A 42 12.15 31.86 -3.16
CA THR A 42 11.02 31.21 -2.51
C THR A 42 10.55 30.06 -3.38
N LEU A 43 10.77 28.83 -2.92
CA LEU A 43 10.30 27.59 -3.53
C LEU A 43 8.95 27.20 -2.90
N THR A 44 7.90 27.14 -3.70
CA THR A 44 6.57 26.69 -3.28
C THR A 44 6.22 25.40 -4.01
N ILE A 45 5.83 24.37 -3.25
CA ILE A 45 5.36 23.09 -3.77
C ILE A 45 3.91 22.88 -3.36
N GLN A 46 3.09 22.39 -4.28
CA GLN A 46 1.67 22.19 -4.11
C GLN A 46 1.25 20.81 -4.58
N GLN A 47 0.30 20.22 -3.85
CA GLN A 47 -0.33 18.96 -4.21
C GLN A 47 -1.81 19.22 -4.51
N TRP A 48 -2.27 18.71 -5.65
CA TRP A 48 -3.60 18.95 -6.18
C TRP A 48 -4.28 17.65 -6.58
N ASP A 49 -5.60 17.62 -6.45
CA ASP A 49 -6.47 16.58 -7.00
C ASP A 49 -6.08 15.16 -6.56
N THR A 50 -5.56 15.03 -5.34
CA THR A 50 -5.01 13.76 -4.85
C THR A 50 -6.11 12.76 -4.59
N PHE A 51 -6.02 11.62 -5.25
CA PHE A 51 -6.97 10.53 -5.08
C PHE A 51 -6.24 9.19 -5.03
N LEU A 52 -6.40 8.50 -3.91
CA LEU A 52 -5.91 7.14 -3.69
C LEU A 52 -7.11 6.19 -3.64
N ASN A 53 -7.38 5.55 -4.77
CA ASN A 53 -8.54 4.68 -4.95
C ASN A 53 -8.20 3.23 -4.58
N GLY A 54 -8.54 2.80 -3.37
CA GLY A 54 -8.42 1.40 -2.97
C GLY A 54 -9.43 0.51 -3.72
N VAL A 55 -8.96 -0.61 -4.26
CA VAL A 55 -9.79 -1.55 -5.02
C VAL A 55 -9.69 -2.96 -4.44
N PHE A 56 -10.63 -3.83 -4.82
CA PHE A 56 -10.51 -5.25 -4.48
C PHE A 56 -9.26 -5.84 -5.14
N PRO A 57 -8.39 -6.53 -4.37
CA PRO A 57 -7.18 -7.11 -4.91
C PRO A 57 -7.44 -8.10 -6.03
N LEU A 58 -6.71 -7.96 -7.13
CA LEU A 58 -6.84 -8.81 -8.31
C LEU A 58 -6.49 -10.27 -8.01
N ASP A 59 -5.53 -10.49 -7.10
CA ASP A 59 -5.11 -11.82 -6.62
C ASP A 59 -6.12 -12.46 -5.64
N ARG A 60 -7.17 -11.73 -5.25
CA ARG A 60 -8.19 -12.14 -4.27
C ARG A 60 -7.61 -12.53 -2.91
N ASN A 61 -6.40 -12.06 -2.60
CA ASN A 61 -5.74 -12.35 -1.34
C ASN A 61 -6.16 -11.33 -0.28
N ARG A 62 -6.55 -11.82 0.90
CA ARG A 62 -6.97 -10.98 2.03
C ARG A 62 -5.83 -10.16 2.64
N LEU A 63 -4.58 -10.57 2.39
CA LEU A 63 -3.36 -9.90 2.84
C LEU A 63 -2.80 -8.91 1.81
N THR A 64 -3.44 -8.82 0.63
CA THR A 64 -3.07 -7.87 -0.41
C THR A 64 -3.93 -6.61 -0.30
N ARG A 65 -3.32 -5.46 -0.55
CA ARG A 65 -4.00 -4.20 -0.82
C ARG A 65 -3.56 -3.68 -2.18
N GLU A 66 -4.49 -3.10 -2.91
CA GLU A 66 -4.30 -2.62 -4.27
C GLU A 66 -5.02 -1.28 -4.43
N TRP A 67 -4.38 -0.33 -5.10
CA TRP A 67 -4.92 1.00 -5.29
C TRP A 67 -4.44 1.66 -6.59
N PHE A 68 -5.13 2.72 -6.95
CA PHE A 68 -4.74 3.63 -8.04
C PHE A 68 -4.50 5.04 -7.50
N HIS A 69 -3.34 5.59 -7.80
CA HIS A 69 -2.94 6.95 -7.44
C HIS A 69 -3.18 7.91 -8.62
N SER A 70 -3.94 8.97 -8.36
CA SER A 70 -4.10 10.11 -9.24
C SER A 70 -3.79 11.39 -8.46
N GLY A 71 -3.24 12.39 -9.14
CA GLY A 71 -2.91 13.66 -8.52
C GLY A 71 -2.03 14.51 -9.42
N LYS A 72 -1.74 15.72 -8.95
CA LYS A 72 -0.91 16.69 -9.67
C LYS A 72 0.01 17.39 -8.69
N ALA A 73 1.29 17.47 -9.04
CA ALA A 73 2.25 18.31 -8.34
C ALA A 73 2.44 19.60 -9.15
N LYS A 74 2.36 20.75 -8.48
CA LYS A 74 2.67 22.06 -9.07
C LYS A 74 3.76 22.72 -8.23
N TYR A 75 4.72 23.37 -8.88
CA TYR A 75 5.71 24.19 -8.19
C TYR A 75 5.71 25.63 -8.72
N ILE A 76 6.16 26.55 -7.85
CA ILE A 76 6.35 27.97 -8.14
C ILE A 76 7.67 28.39 -7.48
N VAL A 77 8.51 29.10 -8.23
CA VAL A 77 9.77 29.69 -7.77
C VAL A 77 9.67 31.19 -7.95
N ALA A 78 9.88 31.93 -6.86
CA ALA A 78 9.92 33.39 -6.89
C ALA A 78 11.27 33.90 -6.38
N GLY A 79 11.71 35.07 -6.85
CA GLY A 79 12.96 35.69 -6.41
C GLY A 79 14.03 35.74 -7.52
N PRO A 80 15.30 35.97 -7.15
CA PRO A 80 16.37 36.18 -8.11
C PRO A 80 16.68 34.90 -8.91
N GLY A 81 16.72 35.01 -10.24
CA GLY A 81 17.04 33.88 -11.11
C GLY A 81 15.99 32.77 -11.17
N ALA A 82 14.73 33.07 -10.83
CA ALA A 82 13.63 32.09 -10.85
C ALA A 82 13.39 31.46 -12.24
N GLU A 83 13.59 32.23 -13.32
CA GLU A 83 13.41 31.74 -14.69
C GLU A 83 14.49 30.73 -15.12
N ASP A 84 15.66 30.77 -14.48
CA ASP A 84 16.78 29.86 -14.72
C ASP A 84 16.77 28.69 -13.70
N PHE A 85 15.65 28.47 -13.01
CA PHE A 85 15.52 27.36 -12.07
C PHE A 85 15.59 26.03 -12.82
N GLU A 86 16.35 25.08 -12.26
CA GLU A 86 16.40 23.69 -12.68
C GLU A 86 16.30 22.79 -11.44
N GLY A 87 15.51 21.72 -11.54
CA GLY A 87 15.30 20.80 -10.44
C GLY A 87 14.53 19.55 -10.83
N VAL A 88 14.12 18.78 -9.82
CA VAL A 88 13.34 17.55 -9.95
C VAL A 88 12.02 17.71 -9.19
N LEU A 89 10.91 17.41 -9.87
CA LEU A 89 9.58 17.36 -9.31
C LEU A 89 9.14 15.91 -9.10
N GLU A 90 8.72 15.59 -7.88
CA GLU A 90 8.26 14.26 -7.51
C GLU A 90 6.87 14.31 -6.88
N LEU A 91 6.08 13.29 -7.18
CA LEU A 91 4.82 13.01 -6.49
C LEU A 91 4.82 11.54 -6.10
N GLY A 92 4.41 11.25 -4.87
CA GLY A 92 4.45 9.90 -4.36
C GLY A 92 3.64 9.72 -3.08
N TYR A 93 3.90 8.62 -2.40
CA TYR A 93 3.32 8.35 -1.10
C TYR A 93 4.24 7.48 -0.25
N GLN A 94 4.08 7.61 1.06
CA GLN A 94 4.63 6.68 2.04
C GLN A 94 3.61 5.59 2.34
N VAL A 95 4.03 4.34 2.36
CA VAL A 95 3.21 3.18 2.73
C VAL A 95 3.70 2.62 4.06
N GLY A 96 2.76 2.33 4.96
CA GLY A 96 3.06 1.73 6.26
C GLY A 96 1.97 0.77 6.72
N PHE A 97 2.38 -0.35 7.30
CA PHE A 97 1.51 -1.30 7.97
C PHE A 97 2.24 -1.97 9.14
N PRO A 98 1.55 -2.28 10.25
CA PRO A 98 2.19 -2.69 11.49
C PRO A 98 2.72 -4.12 11.49
N TRP A 99 2.14 -5.02 10.69
CA TRP A 99 2.46 -6.45 10.75
C TRP A 99 2.64 -7.08 9.38
N SER A 100 3.69 -7.90 9.24
CA SER A 100 3.85 -8.81 8.11
C SER A 100 3.28 -10.18 8.47
N LEU A 101 2.40 -10.73 7.64
CA LEU A 101 1.77 -12.02 7.87
C LEU A 101 2.04 -12.98 6.71
N GLY A 102 2.74 -14.08 7.00
CA GLY A 102 2.88 -15.22 6.10
C GLY A 102 1.98 -16.37 6.56
N VAL A 103 1.28 -17.01 5.63
CA VAL A 103 0.45 -18.20 5.93
C VAL A 103 0.96 -19.38 5.11
N GLY A 104 1.39 -20.44 5.81
CA GLY A 104 1.78 -21.72 5.22
C GLY A 104 0.78 -22.81 5.56
N ILE A 105 0.32 -23.54 4.55
CA ILE A 105 -0.49 -24.76 4.73
C ILE A 105 0.35 -25.92 4.21
N ASN A 106 0.60 -26.90 5.07
CA ASN A 106 1.36 -28.10 4.72
C ASN A 106 0.46 -29.34 4.84
N PHE A 107 0.42 -30.12 3.76
CA PHE A 107 -0.22 -31.44 3.74
C PHE A 107 0.88 -32.49 3.69
N SER A 108 0.90 -33.40 4.65
CA SER A 108 1.84 -34.51 4.69
C SER A 108 1.11 -35.84 4.67
N TYR A 109 1.57 -36.72 3.80
CA TYR A 109 1.14 -38.11 3.78
C TYR A 109 2.39 -38.97 3.64
N THR A 110 2.63 -39.78 4.66
CA THR A 110 3.72 -40.75 4.68
C THR A 110 3.10 -42.13 4.55
N THR A 111 3.52 -42.90 3.54
CA THR A 111 3.09 -44.29 3.41
C THR A 111 3.48 -45.07 4.67
N PRO A 112 2.63 -45.97 5.17
CA PRO A 112 2.92 -46.75 6.36
C PRO A 112 4.30 -47.43 6.27
N ASN A 113 5.11 -47.24 7.29
CA ASN A 113 6.42 -47.86 7.42
C ASN A 113 6.67 -48.24 8.87
N VAL A 114 7.52 -49.23 9.11
CA VAL A 114 7.90 -49.71 10.44
C VAL A 114 9.40 -49.66 10.59
N ALA A 115 9.88 -49.12 11.72
CA ALA A 115 11.27 -49.17 12.13
C ALA A 115 11.35 -49.75 13.55
N PHE A 116 12.44 -50.45 13.85
CA PHE A 116 12.72 -50.92 15.21
C PHE A 116 13.46 -49.81 15.98
N ASP A 117 12.94 -49.47 17.15
CA ASP A 117 13.45 -48.43 18.03
C ASP A 117 14.23 -49.06 19.19
N GLY A 118 15.54 -48.76 19.23
CA GLY A 118 16.48 -49.40 20.13
C GLY A 118 16.76 -50.86 19.76
N GLN A 119 17.99 -51.16 19.35
CA GLN A 119 18.44 -52.56 19.28
C GLN A 119 18.93 -52.98 20.66
N ASP A 120 18.00 -53.23 21.58
CA ASP A 120 18.33 -53.96 22.80
C ASP A 120 18.11 -55.45 22.51
N TYR A 121 19.10 -56.12 21.94
CA TYR A 121 19.06 -57.57 21.65
C TYR A 121 19.17 -58.44 22.92
N GLY A 122 18.95 -57.83 24.08
CA GLY A 122 19.05 -58.46 25.37
C GLY A 122 20.26 -57.95 26.16
N TYR A 123 20.03 -57.76 27.44
CA TYR A 123 21.05 -57.40 28.41
C TYR A 123 21.64 -58.68 29.02
N VAL A 124 22.96 -58.85 28.92
CA VAL A 124 23.69 -59.88 29.67
C VAL A 124 24.34 -59.23 30.88
N GLY A 125 23.77 -59.45 32.07
CA GLY A 125 24.32 -58.93 33.32
C GLY A 125 24.20 -59.90 34.49
N PRO A 126 24.70 -59.52 35.68
CA PRO A 126 24.90 -60.42 36.82
C PRO A 126 23.62 -60.97 37.49
N GLY A 127 22.46 -60.86 36.84
CA GLY A 127 21.15 -61.30 37.31
C GLY A 127 20.35 -62.17 36.34
N GLY A 128 20.88 -62.48 35.14
CA GLY A 128 20.22 -63.32 34.14
C GLY A 128 20.38 -62.78 32.71
N VAL A 129 19.92 -63.58 31.75
CA VAL A 129 19.72 -63.16 30.34
C VAL A 129 18.27 -62.74 30.18
N ASP A 130 18.05 -61.47 29.87
CA ASP A 130 16.73 -61.00 29.42
C ASP A 130 16.81 -60.75 27.91
N PHE A 131 15.92 -61.38 27.15
CA PHE A 131 15.89 -61.29 25.69
C PHE A 131 14.64 -60.51 25.29
N ASP A 132 14.80 -59.31 24.74
CA ASP A 132 13.69 -58.61 24.12
C ASP A 132 13.46 -59.18 22.71
N ILE A 133 12.52 -60.13 22.63
CA ILE A 133 12.25 -60.91 21.41
C ILE A 133 11.45 -60.09 20.38
N ILE A 134 10.89 -58.94 20.77
CA ILE A 134 10.16 -58.02 19.90
C ILE A 134 10.60 -56.59 20.21
N PRO A 135 11.66 -56.07 19.55
CA PRO A 135 12.09 -54.69 19.76
C PRO A 135 10.95 -53.72 19.48
N ALA A 136 10.88 -52.63 20.24
CA ALA A 136 9.83 -51.63 20.12
C ALA A 136 9.69 -51.15 18.65
N ILE A 137 8.46 -51.11 18.13
CA ILE A 137 8.20 -50.68 16.75
C ILE A 137 7.78 -49.21 16.77
N VAL A 138 8.45 -48.39 15.97
CA VAL A 138 8.08 -47.01 15.70
C VAL A 138 7.59 -46.88 14.26
N THR A 139 6.44 -46.25 14.10
CA THR A 139 5.83 -45.94 12.81
C THR A 139 5.78 -44.43 12.60
N PRO A 140 5.95 -43.93 11.36
CA PRO A 140 5.51 -42.58 11.01
C PRO A 140 3.99 -42.40 11.25
N PRO A 141 3.46 -41.17 11.23
CA PRO A 141 2.02 -40.92 11.36
C PRO A 141 1.21 -41.79 10.38
N LEU A 142 0.27 -42.57 10.92
CA LEU A 142 -0.51 -43.55 10.15
C LEU A 142 -1.67 -42.93 9.35
N PHE A 143 -2.02 -41.69 9.67
CA PHE A 143 -3.06 -40.92 8.99
C PHE A 143 -2.45 -39.73 8.26
N PRO A 144 -3.07 -39.28 7.16
CA PRO A 144 -2.68 -38.02 6.54
C PRO A 144 -2.81 -36.87 7.55
N GLY A 145 -1.78 -36.02 7.59
CA GLY A 145 -1.72 -34.84 8.42
C GLY A 145 -1.94 -33.58 7.61
N ALA A 146 -2.68 -32.63 8.18
CA ALA A 146 -2.70 -31.25 7.72
C ALA A 146 -2.26 -30.36 8.87
N SER A 147 -1.31 -29.47 8.62
CA SER A 147 -0.87 -28.46 9.59
C SER A 147 -0.97 -27.07 8.99
N ILE A 148 -1.41 -26.12 9.81
CA ILE A 148 -1.41 -24.69 9.48
C ILE A 148 -0.37 -24.00 10.35
N SER A 149 0.51 -23.22 9.73
CA SER A 149 1.41 -22.30 10.43
C SER A 149 1.14 -20.89 9.92
N ALA A 150 1.05 -19.94 10.84
CA ALA A 150 0.88 -18.53 10.55
C ALA A 150 1.95 -17.76 11.31
N ASP A 151 2.81 -17.07 10.56
CA ASP A 151 3.93 -16.32 11.11
C ASP A 151 3.61 -14.83 11.05
N LEU A 152 3.40 -14.22 12.22
CA LEU A 152 3.16 -12.79 12.37
C LEU A 152 4.44 -12.11 12.85
N GLY A 153 5.03 -11.30 11.99
CA GLY A 153 6.21 -10.49 12.28
C GLY A 153 5.90 -9.00 12.31
N ASN A 154 6.86 -8.20 12.79
CA ASN A 154 6.81 -6.75 12.63
C ASN A 154 6.75 -6.37 11.15
N GLY A 155 6.00 -5.31 10.84
CA GLY A 155 5.99 -4.74 9.49
C GLY A 155 7.38 -4.25 9.05
N PRO A 156 7.58 -3.98 7.76
CA PRO A 156 8.86 -3.55 7.20
C PRO A 156 9.24 -2.10 7.53
N GLY A 157 8.44 -1.40 8.35
CA GLY A 157 8.55 0.03 8.59
C GLY A 157 7.76 0.85 7.55
N ILE A 158 8.11 2.13 7.44
CA ILE A 158 7.52 3.05 6.46
C ILE A 158 8.40 3.04 5.21
N GLN A 159 7.81 2.76 4.06
CA GLN A 159 8.49 2.82 2.78
C GLN A 159 7.96 4.00 1.96
N GLU A 160 8.83 4.62 1.17
CA GLU A 160 8.46 5.73 0.28
C GLU A 160 8.47 5.25 -1.17
N VAL A 161 7.44 5.64 -1.93
CA VAL A 161 7.28 5.31 -3.35
C VAL A 161 7.04 6.59 -4.12
N ALA A 162 7.96 6.92 -5.04
CA ALA A 162 7.75 7.96 -6.03
C ALA A 162 6.89 7.41 -7.17
N THR A 163 5.72 8.01 -7.40
CA THR A 163 4.85 7.68 -8.54
C THR A 163 5.45 8.20 -9.84
N PHE A 164 6.01 9.41 -9.78
CA PHE A 164 6.91 9.91 -10.81
C PHE A 164 8.02 10.74 -10.18
N SER A 165 9.11 10.86 -10.91
CA SER A 165 10.22 11.77 -10.66
C SER A 165 10.66 12.30 -12.01
N ALA A 166 10.59 13.61 -12.22
CA ALA A 166 10.83 14.24 -13.51
C ALA A 166 11.61 15.54 -13.36
N ASP A 167 12.55 15.78 -14.29
CA ASP A 167 13.29 17.02 -14.37
C ASP A 167 12.38 18.17 -14.82
N VAL A 168 12.52 19.33 -14.18
CA VAL A 168 11.74 20.54 -14.44
C VAL A 168 12.65 21.77 -14.53
N ALA A 169 12.25 22.74 -15.33
CA ALA A 169 12.97 23.99 -15.49
C ALA A 169 12.01 25.19 -15.63
N GLY A 170 12.47 26.37 -15.25
CA GLY A 170 11.68 27.61 -15.24
C GLY A 170 10.93 27.85 -13.93
N ALA A 171 10.35 29.04 -13.81
CA ALA A 171 9.78 29.54 -12.55
C ALA A 171 8.47 28.85 -12.13
N GLU A 172 7.71 28.25 -13.04
CA GLU A 172 6.50 27.49 -12.73
C GLU A 172 6.42 26.23 -13.58
N GLY A 173 5.85 25.17 -13.00
CA GLY A 173 5.55 23.95 -13.74
C GLY A 173 4.61 23.03 -12.98
N ALA A 174 3.98 22.11 -13.71
CA ALA A 174 3.10 21.12 -13.13
C ALA A 174 3.19 19.80 -13.89
N VAL A 175 3.15 18.69 -13.15
CA VAL A 175 3.06 17.33 -13.71
C VAL A 175 1.90 16.63 -13.04
N ALA A 176 1.05 16.01 -13.86
CA ALA A 176 -0.13 15.29 -13.41
C ALA A 176 0.00 13.80 -13.75
N VAL A 177 -0.53 12.97 -12.88
CA VAL A 177 -0.63 11.52 -13.06
C VAL A 177 -2.07 11.08 -12.82
N SER A 178 -2.51 10.10 -13.59
CA SER A 178 -3.83 9.49 -13.42
C SER A 178 -3.71 7.99 -13.47
N ASN A 179 -4.36 7.32 -12.52
CA ASN A 179 -4.43 5.86 -12.40
C ASN A 179 -3.07 5.14 -12.40
N ALA A 180 -2.07 5.70 -11.73
CA ALA A 180 -0.84 4.95 -11.46
C ALA A 180 -1.13 3.81 -10.46
N HIS A 181 -0.70 2.60 -10.80
CA HIS A 181 -1.00 1.41 -10.00
C HIS A 181 -0.05 1.27 -8.81
N GLY A 182 -0.60 0.84 -7.67
CA GLY A 182 0.16 0.48 -6.47
C GLY A 182 -0.41 -0.76 -5.79
N THR A 183 0.46 -1.58 -5.22
CA THR A 183 0.06 -2.79 -4.48
C THR A 183 1.07 -3.16 -3.40
N VAL A 184 0.59 -3.79 -2.33
CA VAL A 184 1.41 -4.44 -1.30
C VAL A 184 0.73 -5.71 -0.82
N THR A 185 1.50 -6.76 -0.52
CA THR A 185 1.00 -8.04 0.00
C THR A 185 1.69 -8.44 1.30
N GLY A 186 1.12 -9.44 1.98
CA GLY A 186 1.56 -9.85 3.31
C GLY A 186 1.25 -8.82 4.40
N ALA A 187 0.39 -7.83 4.12
CA ALA A 187 0.09 -6.76 5.05
C ALA A 187 -1.07 -7.13 5.98
N ALA A 188 -0.85 -6.96 7.29
CA ALA A 188 -1.87 -7.15 8.32
C ALA A 188 -1.91 -5.95 9.28
N GLY A 189 -3.11 -5.68 9.83
CA GLY A 189 -3.34 -4.58 10.77
C GLY A 189 -3.65 -3.22 10.13
N GLY A 190 -3.78 -3.17 8.80
CA GLY A 190 -4.16 -1.98 8.06
C GLY A 190 -3.00 -1.29 7.36
N VAL A 191 -3.26 -0.89 6.11
CA VAL A 191 -2.31 -0.16 5.27
C VAL A 191 -2.72 1.30 5.25
N LEU A 192 -1.79 2.17 5.61
CA LEU A 192 -1.93 3.62 5.48
C LEU A 192 -1.01 4.13 4.38
N LEU A 193 -1.54 5.05 3.58
CA LEU A 193 -0.81 5.75 2.53
C LEU A 193 -0.78 7.24 2.84
N ARG A 194 0.42 7.84 2.97
CA ARG A 194 0.56 9.30 3.13
C ARG A 194 1.11 9.91 1.84
N PRO A 195 0.30 10.63 1.05
CA PRO A 195 0.78 11.25 -0.19
C PRO A 195 1.71 12.44 0.10
N TYR A 196 2.64 12.68 -0.82
CA TYR A 196 3.54 13.84 -0.79
C TYR A 196 3.81 14.37 -2.19
N ALA A 197 4.13 15.66 -2.26
CA ALA A 197 4.75 16.30 -3.42
C ALA A 197 6.07 16.95 -2.99
N ARG A 198 7.12 16.74 -3.78
CA ARG A 198 8.48 17.18 -3.45
C ARG A 198 9.10 17.91 -4.64
N LEU A 199 9.73 19.04 -4.35
CA LEU A 199 10.59 19.78 -5.27
C LEU A 199 12.02 19.73 -4.75
N ILE A 200 12.96 19.35 -5.61
CA ILE A 200 14.40 19.33 -5.31
C ILE A 200 15.07 20.26 -6.31
N ALA A 201 15.68 21.34 -5.84
CA ALA A 201 16.50 22.21 -6.66
C ALA A 201 17.80 21.50 -7.04
N SER A 202 18.33 21.77 -8.25
CA SER A 202 19.62 21.24 -8.70
C SER A 202 20.79 21.61 -7.77
N GLU A 203 20.63 22.69 -6.99
CA GLU A 203 21.60 23.14 -6.00
C GLU A 203 21.54 22.36 -4.67
N GLY A 204 20.55 21.47 -4.49
CA GLY A 204 20.41 20.57 -3.34
C GLY A 204 19.34 20.97 -2.33
N ASP A 205 18.81 22.19 -2.39
CA ASP A 205 17.66 22.62 -1.57
C ASP A 205 16.41 21.80 -1.93
N SER A 206 15.60 21.40 -0.96
CA SER A 206 14.38 20.64 -1.22
C SER A 206 13.24 21.02 -0.29
N VAL A 207 12.03 21.01 -0.83
CA VAL A 207 10.79 21.27 -0.09
C VAL A 207 9.80 20.16 -0.40
N THR A 208 9.17 19.62 0.64
CA THR A 208 8.17 18.54 0.51
C THR A 208 6.93 18.91 1.30
N THR A 209 5.77 18.88 0.63
CA THR A 209 4.47 18.99 1.29
C THR A 209 3.87 17.59 1.45
N TYR A 210 3.14 17.37 2.54
CA TYR A 210 2.50 16.10 2.85
C TYR A 210 0.99 16.29 2.98
N GLY A 211 0.23 15.38 2.38
CA GLY A 211 -1.21 15.32 2.52
C GLY A 211 -1.68 14.46 3.70
N GLU A 212 -2.99 14.47 3.94
CA GLU A 212 -3.62 13.61 4.93
C GLU A 212 -3.45 12.12 4.56
N PRO A 213 -3.19 11.22 5.53
CA PRO A 213 -3.10 9.79 5.26
C PRO A 213 -4.44 9.17 4.84
N TRP A 214 -4.38 8.25 3.88
CA TRP A 214 -5.51 7.48 3.38
C TRP A 214 -5.46 6.06 3.91
N ASN A 215 -6.61 5.57 4.36
CA ASN A 215 -6.77 4.21 4.86
C ASN A 215 -7.20 3.27 3.73
N MET A 216 -6.43 2.21 3.49
CA MET A 216 -6.68 1.22 2.44
C MET A 216 -7.33 -0.07 2.99
N ASN A 217 -7.86 -0.05 4.22
CA ASN A 217 -8.42 -1.21 4.88
C ASN A 217 -9.95 -1.29 4.86
#